data_AF-A0A7Y5JKY2-F1
#
_entry.id   AF-A0A7Y5JKY2-F1
#
_cell.length_a   1.000
_cell.length_b   1.000
_cell.length_c   1.000
_cell.angle_alpha   90.00
_cell.angle_beta   90.00
_cell.angle_gamma   90.00
#
_symmetry.space_group_name_H-M   'P 1'
#
loop_
_entity.id
_entity.type
_entity.pdbx_description
1 polymer ?
#
loop_
_entity_poly.entity_id
_entity_poly.type
_entity_poly.pdbx_seq_one_letter_code
_entity_poly.pdbx_strand_id
1 'polypeptide(L)'
;MNTRATLALALVVGSVLCAVWAVDASRAHAQAAPASLDIAGLVDRHLEEAWRRDAISPAPPSSDSEFLRRVYLDVVGEPPTRAQASAFLADTAPNKRARLIDRLLEDPRFGEHLADRWTAILARRGGDEAQTGGRDLLAVWLAAQFNANAGFARIMEQLITATGPISENPAAAYYVLMGQPRPATADMAGQTLKHFAGIQIQCAQCHDHPYQPAWTQETFGGIAGFFNALDIRYDFTVQPLNPTISDQPLPAPKLLEAYLKNRALDAEARNRAEEMLRYRQPRLPGDKPVKTQAVEFYRPMLYRWLVAPENRTARQYLANRFWSFLFGTAFVSPVDDFNAFNKPAHPALLDALADAFAARGYDVKALYRGLLNSRAYQLSSAGRPANAQPWHFASYPVRQLTPEQFFASFFVLAPGDAFVR
;
A
#
# COMPACT_ATOMS: atom_id res chain seq x y z
N MET A 1 -3.31 61.44 23.27
CA MET A 1 -2.63 60.96 22.04
C MET A 1 -1.71 59.81 22.41
N ASN A 2 -1.75 58.73 21.62
CA ASN A 2 -0.81 57.58 21.56
C ASN A 2 -0.85 56.58 22.74
N THR A 3 -0.80 55.26 22.59
CA THR A 3 -0.60 54.33 21.44
C THR A 3 -0.94 52.93 21.99
N ARG A 4 -2.22 52.59 22.19
CA ARG A 4 -2.61 51.23 22.67
C ARG A 4 -3.86 50.63 22.03
N ALA A 5 -4.51 51.30 21.08
CA ALA A 5 -5.76 50.82 20.49
C ALA A 5 -5.63 50.21 19.07
N THR A 6 -4.44 50.20 18.46
CA THR A 6 -4.27 49.76 17.05
C THR A 6 -3.76 48.32 16.86
N LEU A 7 -3.52 47.55 17.93
CA LEU A 7 -3.00 46.17 17.81
C LEU A 7 -4.06 45.06 17.97
N ALA A 8 -5.29 45.39 18.38
CA ALA A 8 -6.34 44.39 18.60
C ALA A 8 -7.23 44.13 17.37
N LEU A 9 -7.18 44.95 16.32
CA LEU A 9 -8.02 44.80 15.13
C LEU A 9 -7.31 44.12 13.94
N ALA A 10 -5.99 43.95 13.99
CA ALA A 10 -5.23 43.28 12.92
C ALA A 10 -5.20 41.75 13.05
N LEU A 11 -5.57 41.20 14.22
CA LEU A 11 -5.51 39.75 14.51
C LEU A 11 -6.82 38.99 14.27
N VAL A 12 -7.94 39.71 14.05
CA VAL A 12 -9.26 39.10 13.78
C VAL A 12 -9.62 39.11 12.30
N VAL A 13 -8.99 39.97 11.48
CA VAL A 13 -9.23 40.00 10.03
C VAL A 13 -8.34 39.00 9.27
N GLY A 14 -7.16 38.66 9.81
CA GLY A 14 -6.25 37.67 9.19
C GLY A 14 -6.72 36.21 9.30
N SER A 15 -7.55 35.89 10.31
CA SER A 15 -8.02 34.53 10.59
C SER A 15 -9.28 34.14 9.80
N VAL A 16 -10.05 35.13 9.29
CA VAL A 16 -11.19 34.88 8.41
C VAL A 16 -10.77 34.74 6.94
N LEU A 17 -9.67 35.37 6.53
CA LEU A 17 -9.16 35.28 5.15
C LEU A 17 -8.40 33.99 4.84
N CYS A 18 -7.83 33.29 5.83
CA CYS A 18 -7.22 31.96 5.63
C CYS A 18 -8.25 30.82 5.53
N ALA A 19 -9.44 30.98 6.12
CA ALA A 19 -10.48 29.95 6.09
C ALA A 19 -11.22 29.88 4.73
N VAL A 20 -11.25 30.97 3.95
CA VAL A 20 -11.94 30.99 2.64
C VAL A 20 -11.07 30.37 1.54
N TRP A 21 -9.74 30.41 1.65
CA TRP A 21 -8.83 29.79 0.67
C TRP A 21 -8.58 28.30 0.89
N ALA A 22 -8.79 27.79 2.12
CA ALA A 22 -8.69 26.35 2.41
C ALA A 22 -9.90 25.54 1.88
N VAL A 23 -11.05 26.19 1.68
CA VAL A 23 -12.26 25.55 1.15
C VAL A 23 -12.31 25.60 -0.39
N ASP A 24 -11.60 26.53 -1.03
CA ASP A 24 -11.60 26.67 -2.49
C ASP A 24 -10.56 25.78 -3.18
N ALA A 25 -9.43 25.49 -2.50
CA ALA A 25 -8.42 24.56 -3.02
C ALA A 25 -8.90 23.09 -3.08
N SER A 26 -9.90 22.71 -2.27
CA SER A 26 -10.52 21.40 -2.34
C SER A 26 -11.59 21.27 -3.44
N ARG A 27 -12.03 22.38 -4.04
CA ARG A 27 -12.94 22.40 -5.20
C ARG A 27 -12.24 22.54 -6.54
N ALA A 28 -11.02 23.07 -6.58
CA ALA A 28 -10.27 23.30 -7.80
C ALA A 28 -9.63 22.03 -8.44
N HIS A 29 -9.87 20.83 -7.89
CA HIS A 29 -9.50 19.53 -8.50
C HIS A 29 -10.70 18.63 -8.79
N ALA A 30 -11.91 19.18 -8.80
CA ALA A 30 -13.05 18.52 -9.48
C ALA A 30 -12.99 18.82 -10.98
N GLN A 31 -11.84 18.57 -11.63
CA GLN A 31 -11.86 18.31 -13.06
C GLN A 31 -12.74 17.07 -13.24
N ALA A 32 -13.78 17.18 -14.06
CA ALA A 32 -14.68 16.07 -14.36
C ALA A 32 -13.85 14.82 -14.60
N ALA A 33 -14.00 13.81 -13.73
CA ALA A 33 -13.25 12.58 -13.83
C ALA A 33 -13.39 12.08 -15.28
N PRO A 34 -12.29 11.70 -15.96
CA PRO A 34 -12.39 11.13 -17.29
C PRO A 34 -13.45 10.02 -17.27
N ALA A 35 -14.28 9.95 -18.32
CA ALA A 35 -15.36 8.98 -18.47
C ALA A 35 -14.95 7.64 -17.84
N SER A 36 -15.75 7.15 -16.90
CA SER A 36 -15.43 6.02 -16.03
C SER A 36 -14.73 4.93 -16.83
N LEU A 37 -13.43 4.74 -16.60
CA LEU A 37 -12.68 3.72 -17.31
C LEU A 37 -13.31 2.36 -16.97
N ASP A 38 -13.85 1.68 -17.97
CA ASP A 38 -14.48 0.38 -17.83
C ASP A 38 -13.41 -0.69 -17.57
N ILE A 39 -13.05 -0.84 -16.29
CA ILE A 39 -12.05 -1.82 -15.83
C ILE A 39 -12.50 -3.24 -16.15
N ALA A 40 -13.80 -3.55 -16.05
CA ALA A 40 -14.32 -4.87 -16.35
C ALA A 40 -14.10 -5.21 -17.84
N GLY A 41 -14.53 -4.34 -18.74
CA GLY A 41 -14.32 -4.52 -20.18
C GLY A 41 -12.84 -4.47 -20.59
N LEU A 42 -12.01 -3.69 -19.90
CA LEU A 42 -10.55 -3.71 -20.09
C LEU A 42 -9.97 -5.09 -19.79
N VAL A 43 -10.27 -5.66 -18.61
CA VAL A 43 -9.81 -6.99 -18.20
C VAL A 43 -10.30 -8.05 -19.18
N ASP A 44 -11.59 -8.03 -19.51
CA ASP A 44 -12.22 -9.03 -20.34
C ASP A 44 -11.64 -9.06 -21.76
N ARG A 45 -11.41 -7.88 -22.38
CA ARG A 45 -10.78 -7.81 -23.71
C ARG A 45 -9.39 -8.43 -23.72
N HIS A 46 -8.53 -8.05 -22.76
CA HIS A 46 -7.16 -8.55 -22.73
C HIS A 46 -7.08 -10.07 -22.45
N LEU A 47 -7.90 -10.58 -21.53
CA LEU A 47 -7.91 -12.01 -21.24
C LEU A 47 -8.54 -12.83 -22.37
N GLU A 48 -9.57 -12.32 -23.05
CA GLU A 48 -10.15 -12.97 -24.22
C GLU A 48 -9.15 -13.06 -25.38
N GLU A 49 -8.36 -12.01 -25.62
CA GLU A 49 -7.26 -12.03 -26.59
C GLU A 49 -6.22 -13.10 -26.23
N ALA A 50 -5.85 -13.20 -24.95
CA ALA A 50 -4.92 -14.21 -24.47
C ALA A 50 -5.48 -15.63 -24.63
N TRP A 51 -6.73 -15.87 -24.23
CA TRP A 51 -7.39 -17.15 -24.40
C TRP A 51 -7.48 -17.57 -25.86
N ARG A 52 -7.80 -16.65 -26.77
CA ARG A 52 -7.83 -16.93 -28.21
C ARG A 52 -6.45 -17.27 -28.76
N ARG A 53 -5.42 -16.50 -28.39
CA ARG A 53 -4.04 -16.73 -28.82
C ARG A 53 -3.53 -18.10 -28.36
N ASP A 54 -3.85 -18.47 -27.13
CA ASP A 54 -3.32 -19.68 -26.48
C ASP A 54 -4.28 -20.89 -26.62
N ALA A 55 -5.34 -20.76 -27.42
CA ALA A 55 -6.39 -21.77 -27.63
C ALA A 55 -6.99 -22.32 -26.32
N ILE A 56 -7.20 -21.43 -25.35
CA ILE A 56 -7.85 -21.73 -24.07
C ILE A 56 -9.34 -21.45 -24.18
N SER A 57 -10.17 -22.43 -23.84
CA SER A 57 -11.61 -22.22 -23.64
C SER A 57 -11.87 -22.04 -22.15
N PRO A 58 -12.23 -20.84 -21.65
CA PRO A 58 -12.42 -20.63 -20.21
C PRO A 58 -13.60 -21.44 -19.66
N ALA A 59 -13.59 -21.64 -18.33
CA ALA A 59 -14.70 -22.21 -17.58
C ALA A 59 -16.02 -21.44 -17.84
N PRO A 60 -17.17 -22.08 -17.64
CA PRO A 60 -18.46 -21.38 -17.72
C PRO A 60 -18.58 -20.33 -16.59
N PRO A 61 -19.54 -19.40 -16.69
CA PRO A 61 -19.90 -18.52 -15.57
C PRO A 61 -20.24 -19.32 -14.30
N SER A 62 -19.82 -18.80 -13.16
CA SER A 62 -20.16 -19.34 -11.84
C SER A 62 -21.66 -19.30 -11.58
N SER A 63 -22.16 -20.25 -10.79
CA SER A 63 -23.51 -20.18 -10.25
C SER A 63 -23.66 -19.01 -9.26
N ASP A 64 -24.90 -18.62 -8.98
CA ASP A 64 -25.14 -17.55 -8.00
C ASP A 64 -24.70 -17.92 -6.58
N SER A 65 -24.79 -19.19 -6.19
CA SER A 65 -24.31 -19.65 -4.88
C SER A 65 -22.78 -19.61 -4.78
N GLU A 66 -22.10 -19.99 -5.85
CA GLU A 66 -20.65 -19.92 -5.96
C GLU A 66 -20.17 -18.46 -5.92
N PHE A 67 -20.75 -17.60 -6.76
CA PHE A 67 -20.46 -16.17 -6.78
C PHE A 67 -20.69 -15.52 -5.41
N LEU A 68 -21.85 -15.79 -4.79
CA LEU A 68 -22.22 -15.22 -3.50
C LEU A 68 -21.20 -15.55 -2.42
N ARG A 69 -20.84 -16.82 -2.26
CA ARG A 69 -19.85 -17.22 -1.24
C ARG A 69 -18.50 -16.54 -1.49
N ARG A 70 -18.06 -16.54 -2.74
CA ARG A 70 -16.77 -15.98 -3.16
C ARG A 70 -16.69 -14.48 -2.89
N VAL A 71 -17.67 -13.70 -3.37
CA VAL A 71 -17.62 -12.24 -3.25
C VAL A 71 -17.68 -11.78 -1.79
N TYR A 72 -18.42 -12.49 -0.93
CA TYR A 72 -18.46 -12.22 0.51
C TYR A 72 -17.09 -12.44 1.17
N LEU A 73 -16.46 -13.59 0.92
CA LEU A 73 -15.13 -13.88 1.46
C LEU A 73 -14.06 -12.91 0.94
N ASP A 74 -14.12 -12.56 -0.33
CA ASP A 74 -13.10 -11.72 -0.99
C ASP A 74 -13.22 -10.23 -0.64
N VAL A 75 -14.43 -9.75 -0.41
CA VAL A 75 -14.70 -8.32 -0.21
C VAL A 75 -14.76 -7.98 1.27
N VAL A 76 -15.43 -8.80 2.08
CA VAL A 76 -15.66 -8.50 3.51
C VAL A 76 -15.03 -9.52 4.46
N GLY A 77 -14.32 -10.53 3.95
CA GLY A 77 -13.59 -11.48 4.80
C GLY A 77 -14.46 -12.52 5.52
N GLU A 78 -15.77 -12.55 5.28
CA GLU A 78 -16.71 -13.41 6.00
C GLU A 78 -17.72 -14.03 5.04
N PRO A 79 -18.24 -15.24 5.31
CA PRO A 79 -19.31 -15.80 4.50
C PRO A 79 -20.64 -15.03 4.68
N PRO A 80 -21.60 -15.14 3.74
CA PRO A 80 -22.94 -14.60 3.94
C PRO A 80 -23.66 -15.35 5.07
N THR A 81 -24.49 -14.63 5.83
CA THR A 81 -25.47 -15.26 6.73
C THR A 81 -26.52 -16.04 5.94
N ARG A 82 -27.24 -16.96 6.60
CA ARG A 82 -28.34 -17.70 5.99
C ARG A 82 -29.40 -16.77 5.38
N ALA A 83 -29.77 -15.71 6.10
CA ALA A 83 -30.76 -14.73 5.63
C ALA A 83 -30.28 -13.98 4.38
N GLN A 84 -29.03 -13.52 4.37
CA GLN A 84 -28.42 -12.86 3.20
C GLN A 84 -28.37 -13.80 1.99
N ALA A 85 -28.01 -15.07 2.21
CA ALA A 85 -27.96 -16.06 1.15
C ALA A 85 -29.34 -16.37 0.56
N SER A 86 -30.35 -16.61 1.41
CA SER A 86 -31.72 -16.84 0.95
C SER A 86 -32.27 -15.63 0.17
N ALA A 87 -32.04 -14.41 0.65
CA ALA A 87 -32.48 -13.20 -0.04
C ALA A 87 -31.81 -13.03 -1.40
N PHE A 88 -30.49 -13.25 -1.49
CA PHE A 88 -29.78 -13.13 -2.77
C PHE A 88 -30.19 -14.22 -3.77
N LEU A 89 -30.35 -15.47 -3.32
CA LEU A 89 -30.72 -16.58 -4.22
C LEU A 89 -32.17 -16.47 -4.73
N ALA A 90 -33.06 -15.81 -3.98
CA ALA A 90 -34.43 -15.53 -4.41
C ALA A 90 -34.54 -14.31 -5.35
N ASP A 91 -33.58 -13.38 -5.34
CA ASP A 91 -33.57 -12.21 -6.22
C ASP A 91 -33.35 -12.64 -7.69
N THR A 92 -34.27 -12.27 -8.58
CA THR A 92 -34.20 -12.57 -10.02
C THR A 92 -33.78 -11.37 -10.86
N ALA A 93 -33.47 -10.22 -10.24
CA ALA A 93 -33.05 -9.04 -10.95
C ALA A 93 -31.76 -9.30 -11.75
N PRO A 94 -31.68 -8.89 -13.03
CA PRO A 94 -30.53 -9.17 -13.88
C PRO A 94 -29.23 -8.50 -13.39
N ASN A 95 -29.34 -7.45 -12.56
CA ASN A 95 -28.21 -6.73 -11.98
C ASN A 95 -27.96 -7.07 -10.50
N LYS A 96 -28.54 -8.15 -9.96
CA LYS A 96 -28.38 -8.56 -8.55
C LYS A 96 -26.91 -8.68 -8.10
N ARG A 97 -26.02 -9.16 -8.98
CA ARG A 97 -24.58 -9.32 -8.69
C ARG A 97 -23.89 -7.96 -8.54
N ALA A 98 -24.12 -7.05 -9.47
CA ALA A 98 -23.59 -5.68 -9.42
C ALA A 98 -24.10 -4.94 -8.17
N ARG A 99 -25.41 -5.04 -7.87
CA ARG A 99 -26.01 -4.47 -6.65
C ARG A 99 -25.42 -5.06 -5.37
N LEU A 100 -25.09 -6.35 -5.36
CA LEU A 100 -24.42 -6.97 -4.22
C LEU A 100 -22.98 -6.44 -4.07
N ILE A 101 -22.23 -6.37 -5.17
CA ILE A 101 -20.87 -5.81 -5.17
C ILE A 101 -20.87 -4.40 -4.59
N ASP A 102 -21.76 -3.52 -5.06
CA ASP A 102 -21.86 -2.15 -4.54
C ASP A 102 -22.17 -2.11 -3.05
N ARG A 103 -23.09 -2.96 -2.58
CA ARG A 103 -23.39 -3.05 -1.13
C ARG A 103 -22.20 -3.52 -0.31
N LEU A 104 -21.45 -4.52 -0.78
CA LEU A 104 -20.31 -5.06 -0.05
C LEU A 104 -19.12 -4.09 -0.02
N LEU A 105 -18.93 -3.29 -1.08
CA LEU A 105 -17.89 -2.25 -1.10
C LEU A 105 -18.20 -1.07 -0.16
N GLU A 106 -19.46 -0.87 0.21
CA GLU A 106 -19.86 0.11 1.22
C GLU A 106 -20.03 -0.47 2.63
N ASP A 107 -19.84 -1.78 2.81
CA ASP A 107 -19.86 -2.44 4.11
C ASP A 107 -18.58 -2.11 4.90
N PRO A 108 -18.65 -1.68 6.17
CA PRO A 108 -17.44 -1.39 6.97
C PRO A 108 -16.44 -2.53 7.05
N ARG A 109 -16.90 -3.78 6.95
CA ARG A 109 -16.05 -4.98 6.93
C ARG A 109 -15.14 -5.03 5.70
N PHE A 110 -15.44 -4.30 4.62
CA PHE A 110 -14.54 -4.14 3.49
C PHE A 110 -13.19 -3.54 3.91
N GLY A 111 -13.24 -2.43 4.65
CA GLY A 111 -12.04 -1.78 5.16
C GLY A 111 -11.31 -2.64 6.18
N GLU A 112 -12.04 -3.31 7.07
CA GLU A 112 -11.47 -4.23 8.07
C GLU A 112 -10.73 -5.38 7.39
N HIS A 113 -11.36 -6.05 6.42
CA HIS A 113 -10.75 -7.15 5.69
C HIS A 113 -9.49 -6.71 4.94
N LEU A 114 -9.52 -5.56 4.25
CA LEU A 114 -8.33 -5.04 3.59
C LEU A 114 -7.25 -4.61 4.59
N ALA A 115 -7.62 -4.07 5.74
CA ALA A 115 -6.69 -3.68 6.79
C ALA A 115 -5.96 -4.90 7.36
N ASP A 116 -6.63 -6.03 7.57
CA ASP A 116 -5.97 -7.27 8.00
C ASP A 116 -4.92 -7.72 6.98
N ARG A 117 -5.29 -7.72 5.70
CA ARG A 117 -4.41 -8.11 4.58
C ARG A 117 -3.18 -7.20 4.51
N TRP A 118 -3.37 -5.89 4.61
CA TRP A 118 -2.28 -4.92 4.51
C TRP A 118 -1.44 -4.85 5.78
N THR A 119 -2.03 -4.94 6.96
CA THR A 119 -1.28 -4.98 8.23
C THR A 119 -0.37 -6.19 8.28
N ALA A 120 -0.83 -7.35 7.79
CA ALA A 120 0.02 -8.54 7.68
C ALA A 120 1.17 -8.42 6.67
N ILE A 121 1.08 -7.49 5.71
CA ILE A 121 2.15 -7.18 4.75
C ILE A 121 3.12 -6.17 5.34
N LEU A 122 2.61 -5.10 5.95
CA LEU A 122 3.39 -3.97 6.44
C LEU A 122 4.10 -4.27 7.76
N ALA A 123 3.49 -5.10 8.61
CA ALA A 123 4.08 -5.54 9.86
C ALA A 123 4.89 -6.82 9.66
N ARG A 124 6.08 -6.88 10.26
CA ARG A 124 6.80 -8.14 10.41
C ARG A 124 5.93 -9.14 11.20
N ARG A 125 6.10 -10.44 10.96
CA ARG A 125 5.57 -11.49 11.82
C ARG A 125 6.65 -11.91 12.83
N GLY A 126 6.44 -11.61 14.10
CA GLY A 126 7.21 -12.16 15.22
C GLY A 126 8.19 -11.16 15.86
N GLY A 127 8.05 -11.00 17.18
CA GLY A 127 8.80 -10.13 18.09
C GLY A 127 7.93 -9.78 19.31
N ASP A 128 8.42 -8.97 20.24
CA ASP A 128 7.64 -8.35 21.35
C ASP A 128 6.55 -7.36 20.85
N GLU A 129 5.96 -7.62 19.67
CA GLU A 129 4.90 -6.84 19.00
C GLU A 129 3.71 -6.58 19.92
N ALA A 130 3.38 -7.56 20.76
CA ALA A 130 2.30 -7.49 21.75
C ALA A 130 2.48 -6.34 22.75
N GLN A 131 3.69 -5.83 22.96
CA GLN A 131 3.96 -4.80 23.97
C GLN A 131 3.67 -3.37 23.48
N THR A 132 3.52 -3.15 22.17
CA THR A 132 3.43 -1.78 21.60
C THR A 132 2.03 -1.36 21.17
N GLY A 133 1.08 -2.27 20.97
CA GLY A 133 -0.28 -1.97 20.47
C GLY A 133 -0.33 -1.34 19.06
N GLY A 134 0.82 -1.10 18.42
CA GLY A 134 0.89 -0.37 17.15
C GLY A 134 0.25 -1.11 15.98
N ARG A 135 0.24 -2.45 16.03
CA ARG A 135 -0.39 -3.27 14.98
C ARG A 135 -1.90 -3.05 14.93
N ASP A 136 -2.55 -3.04 16.08
CA ASP A 136 -4.00 -2.87 16.18
C ASP A 136 -4.41 -1.45 15.81
N LEU A 137 -3.66 -0.44 16.27
CA LEU A 137 -3.87 0.95 15.87
C LEU A 137 -3.70 1.15 14.36
N LEU A 138 -2.67 0.54 13.77
CA LEU A 138 -2.47 0.59 12.32
C LEU A 138 -3.63 -0.07 11.57
N ALA A 139 -4.10 -1.23 12.02
CA ALA A 139 -5.21 -1.93 11.40
C ALA A 139 -6.51 -1.10 11.46
N VAL A 140 -6.86 -0.55 12.62
CA VAL A 140 -8.04 0.32 12.78
C VAL A 140 -7.95 1.55 11.87
N TRP A 141 -6.78 2.18 11.81
CA TRP A 141 -6.58 3.34 10.94
C TRP A 141 -6.67 2.96 9.46
N LEU A 142 -6.06 1.86 9.02
CA LEU A 142 -6.15 1.37 7.65
C LEU A 142 -7.60 1.08 7.25
N ALA A 143 -8.37 0.44 8.14
CA ALA A 143 -9.77 0.14 7.90
C ALA A 143 -10.58 1.42 7.68
N ALA A 144 -10.35 2.45 8.50
CA ALA A 144 -10.96 3.76 8.32
C ALA A 144 -10.59 4.40 6.98
N GLN A 145 -9.31 4.33 6.55
CA GLN A 145 -8.89 4.89 5.26
C GLN A 145 -9.54 4.17 4.06
N PHE A 146 -9.61 2.84 4.09
CA PHE A 146 -10.26 2.06 3.03
C PHE A 146 -11.76 2.33 2.95
N ASN A 147 -12.45 2.38 4.10
CA ASN A 147 -13.89 2.65 4.16
C ASN A 147 -14.23 4.08 3.69
N ALA A 148 -13.40 5.06 4.04
CA ALA A 148 -13.51 6.44 3.58
C ALA A 148 -13.14 6.63 2.09
N ASN A 149 -12.68 5.57 1.41
CA ASN A 149 -12.16 5.62 0.05
C ASN A 149 -11.09 6.70 -0.17
N ALA A 150 -10.13 6.79 0.75
CA ALA A 150 -9.09 7.83 0.75
C ALA A 150 -8.17 7.81 -0.50
N GLY A 151 -8.16 6.70 -1.26
CA GLY A 151 -7.22 6.42 -2.33
C GLY A 151 -5.89 5.89 -1.79
N PHE A 152 -5.34 4.83 -2.40
CA PHE A 152 -4.15 4.17 -1.87
C PHE A 152 -2.88 5.05 -1.96
N ALA A 153 -2.81 6.00 -2.90
CA ALA A 153 -1.73 6.99 -2.90
C ALA A 153 -1.73 7.83 -1.62
N ARG A 154 -2.89 8.29 -1.16
CA ARG A 154 -3.00 9.06 0.08
C ARG A 154 -2.64 8.23 1.31
N ILE A 155 -3.05 6.95 1.33
CA ILE A 155 -2.66 6.01 2.41
C ILE A 155 -1.14 5.86 2.43
N MET A 156 -0.52 5.66 1.27
CA MET A 156 0.93 5.55 1.12
C MET A 156 1.65 6.82 1.57
N GLU A 157 1.15 8.00 1.19
CA GLU A 157 1.67 9.28 1.65
C GLU A 157 1.69 9.35 3.17
N GLN A 158 0.53 9.10 3.79
CA GLN A 158 0.37 9.19 5.24
C GLN A 158 1.27 8.17 5.97
N LEU A 159 1.49 6.98 5.42
CA LEU A 159 2.43 6.01 5.98
C LEU A 159 3.89 6.47 5.86
N ILE A 160 4.30 6.96 4.68
CA ILE A 160 5.70 7.34 4.40
C ILE A 160 6.08 8.65 5.10
N THR A 161 5.14 9.56 5.30
CA THR A 161 5.40 10.86 5.93
C THR A 161 4.92 10.91 7.38
N ALA A 162 4.56 9.76 7.97
CA ALA A 162 4.01 9.73 9.32
C ALA A 162 5.00 10.29 10.35
N THR A 163 4.49 11.16 11.23
CA THR A 163 5.18 11.72 12.39
C THR A 163 4.24 11.79 13.59
N GLY A 164 4.82 12.06 14.75
CA GLY A 164 4.10 12.19 16.01
C GLY A 164 3.93 10.87 16.76
N PRO A 165 3.19 10.92 17.87
CA PRO A 165 2.88 9.73 18.67
C PRO A 165 1.86 8.82 17.94
N ILE A 166 2.03 7.50 18.01
CA ILE A 166 1.12 6.54 17.32
C ILE A 166 -0.33 6.60 17.83
N SER A 167 -0.56 7.11 19.04
CA SER A 167 -1.91 7.33 19.58
C SER A 167 -2.64 8.48 18.90
N GLU A 168 -1.90 9.47 18.39
CA GLU A 168 -2.44 10.63 17.65
C GLU A 168 -2.40 10.40 16.13
N ASN A 169 -1.34 9.73 15.66
CA ASN A 169 -1.15 9.37 14.25
C ASN A 169 -0.81 7.88 14.10
N PRO A 170 -1.81 6.99 14.05
CA PRO A 170 -1.58 5.55 13.92
C PRO A 170 -0.76 5.12 12.71
N ALA A 171 -0.70 5.91 11.63
CA ALA A 171 0.16 5.62 10.48
C ALA A 171 1.65 5.53 10.86
N ALA A 172 2.06 6.25 11.92
CA ALA A 172 3.41 6.20 12.47
C ALA A 172 3.79 4.79 12.96
N ALA A 173 2.82 3.94 13.32
CA ALA A 173 3.09 2.57 13.72
C ALA A 173 3.78 1.76 12.61
N TYR A 174 3.65 2.16 11.34
CA TYR A 174 4.38 1.56 10.21
C TYR A 174 5.89 1.41 10.48
N TYR A 175 6.51 2.43 11.06
CA TYR A 175 7.95 2.44 11.36
C TYR A 175 8.34 1.57 12.55
N VAL A 176 7.46 1.51 13.54
CA VAL A 176 7.66 0.71 14.76
C VAL A 176 7.53 -0.79 14.45
N LEU A 177 6.66 -1.14 13.50
CA LEU A 177 6.40 -2.52 13.08
C LEU A 177 7.45 -3.07 12.11
N MET A 178 8.39 -2.23 11.64
CA MET A 178 9.48 -2.65 10.74
C MET A 178 10.75 -3.13 11.47
N GLY A 179 10.85 -3.05 12.81
CA GLY A 179 11.93 -3.71 13.55
C GLY A 179 12.20 -3.17 14.96
N GLN A 180 12.77 -4.03 15.81
CA GLN A 180 13.21 -3.74 17.19
C GLN A 180 14.71 -4.02 17.35
N PRO A 181 15.43 -3.31 18.27
CA PRO A 181 14.96 -2.16 19.05
C PRO A 181 15.16 -0.82 18.32
N ARG A 182 15.91 -0.80 17.21
CA ARG A 182 15.98 0.34 16.29
C ARG A 182 16.10 -0.22 14.86
N PRO A 183 15.09 -0.04 14.01
CA PRO A 183 15.21 -0.45 12.62
C PRO A 183 16.33 0.36 11.98
N ALA A 184 17.24 -0.31 11.27
CA ALA A 184 18.27 0.40 10.53
C ALA A 184 17.61 1.17 9.37
N THR A 185 18.20 2.29 8.93
CA THR A 185 17.74 3.00 7.72
C THR A 185 17.76 2.09 6.48
N ALA A 186 18.62 1.07 6.50
CA ALA A 186 18.66 -0.05 5.57
C ALA A 186 17.36 -0.88 5.55
N ASP A 187 16.82 -1.24 6.73
CA ASP A 187 15.57 -1.98 6.84
C ASP A 187 14.41 -1.16 6.28
N MET A 188 14.39 0.15 6.59
CA MET A 188 13.37 1.08 6.12
C MET A 188 13.35 1.21 4.59
N ALA A 189 14.53 1.36 3.98
CA ALA A 189 14.68 1.41 2.53
C ALA A 189 14.18 0.12 1.87
N GLY A 190 14.66 -1.03 2.37
CA GLY A 190 14.32 -2.34 1.84
C GLY A 190 12.83 -2.64 1.93
N GLN A 191 12.23 -2.40 3.10
CA GLN A 191 10.82 -2.71 3.36
C GLN A 191 9.89 -1.74 2.65
N THR A 192 10.18 -0.44 2.63
CA THR A 192 9.32 0.54 1.95
C THR A 192 9.24 0.28 0.45
N LEU A 193 10.37 -0.01 -0.20
CA LEU A 193 10.36 -0.37 -1.62
C LEU A 193 9.68 -1.72 -1.89
N LYS A 194 9.84 -2.70 -1.01
CA LYS A 194 9.14 -3.97 -1.12
C LYS A 194 7.62 -3.79 -0.99
N HIS A 195 7.18 -3.02 0.01
CA HIS A 195 5.77 -2.80 0.32
C HIS A 195 5.03 -1.97 -0.72
N PHE A 196 5.69 -1.01 -1.38
CA PHE A 196 5.04 -0.03 -2.27
C PHE A 196 5.52 -0.04 -3.72
N ALA A 197 6.64 -0.69 -4.01
CA ALA A 197 7.15 -0.83 -5.38
C ALA A 197 7.41 -2.29 -5.82
N GLY A 198 7.31 -3.27 -4.90
CA GLY A 198 7.66 -4.65 -5.21
C GLY A 198 9.12 -4.84 -5.59
N ILE A 199 10.01 -3.95 -5.13
CA ILE A 199 11.44 -3.98 -5.41
C ILE A 199 12.17 -4.54 -4.19
N GLN A 200 12.93 -5.62 -4.38
CA GLN A 200 13.77 -6.23 -3.35
C GLN A 200 15.20 -5.72 -3.45
N ILE A 201 15.44 -4.51 -2.95
CA ILE A 201 16.76 -3.87 -3.07
C ILE A 201 17.75 -4.30 -1.96
N GLN A 202 17.36 -5.14 -1.00
CA GLN A 202 18.16 -5.38 0.22
C GLN A 202 19.53 -6.01 -0.09
N CYS A 203 19.65 -6.83 -1.13
CA CYS A 203 20.94 -7.37 -1.57
C CYS A 203 21.94 -6.27 -1.95
N ALA A 204 21.46 -5.13 -2.43
CA ALA A 204 22.29 -4.00 -2.80
C ALA A 204 22.87 -3.25 -1.57
N GLN A 205 22.51 -3.64 -0.35
CA GLN A 205 23.07 -3.03 0.87
C GLN A 205 24.59 -3.21 0.96
N CYS A 206 25.09 -4.39 0.60
CA CYS A 206 26.50 -4.75 0.80
C CYS A 206 27.33 -4.70 -0.49
N HIS A 207 26.72 -4.85 -1.66
CA HIS A 207 27.39 -4.86 -2.96
C HIS A 207 26.42 -4.53 -4.09
N ASP A 208 26.89 -4.17 -5.27
CA ASP A 208 26.03 -4.00 -6.44
C ASP A 208 25.33 -5.32 -6.81
N HIS A 209 24.04 -5.27 -7.14
CA HIS A 209 23.29 -6.47 -7.48
C HIS A 209 23.85 -7.11 -8.76
N PRO A 210 24.22 -8.41 -8.77
CA PRO A 210 24.98 -9.03 -9.84
C PRO A 210 24.26 -9.06 -11.20
N TYR A 211 22.92 -9.01 -11.18
CA TYR A 211 22.09 -9.16 -12.37
C TYR A 211 21.14 -8.00 -12.64
N GLN A 212 21.11 -6.98 -11.78
CA GLN A 212 20.21 -5.83 -11.90
C GLN A 212 21.05 -4.55 -11.87
N PRO A 213 21.53 -4.07 -13.03
CA PRO A 213 22.44 -2.92 -13.09
C PRO A 213 21.89 -1.65 -12.44
N ALA A 214 20.56 -1.52 -12.34
CA ALA A 214 19.90 -0.40 -11.68
C ALA A 214 20.05 -0.43 -10.15
N TRP A 215 20.33 -1.59 -9.55
CA TRP A 215 20.38 -1.81 -8.11
C TRP A 215 21.83 -1.86 -7.64
N THR A 216 22.43 -0.68 -7.51
CA THR A 216 23.79 -0.51 -6.97
C THR A 216 23.74 -0.25 -5.47
N GLN A 217 24.87 -0.43 -4.79
CA GLN A 217 25.04 0.01 -3.41
C GLN A 217 24.81 1.51 -3.25
N GLU A 218 25.16 2.29 -4.28
CA GLU A 218 24.88 3.73 -4.32
C GLU A 218 23.36 4.00 -4.36
N THR A 219 22.61 3.26 -5.18
CA THR A 219 21.15 3.36 -5.24
C THR A 219 20.53 2.98 -3.90
N PHE A 220 21.02 1.91 -3.25
CA PHE A 220 20.53 1.48 -1.94
C PHE A 220 20.77 2.55 -0.86
N GLY A 221 22.02 3.04 -0.74
CA GLY A 221 22.36 4.10 0.21
C GLY A 221 21.55 5.37 -0.04
N GLY A 222 21.35 5.71 -1.31
CA GLY A 222 20.45 6.77 -1.76
C GLY A 222 19.04 6.67 -1.19
N ILE A 223 18.45 5.48 -1.22
CA ILE A 223 17.09 5.28 -0.72
C ILE A 223 17.08 5.26 0.81
N ALA A 224 18.07 4.64 1.44
CA ALA A 224 18.25 4.70 2.90
C ALA A 224 18.42 6.14 3.40
N GLY A 225 19.00 7.02 2.58
CA GLY A 225 19.13 8.45 2.82
C GLY A 225 17.82 9.15 3.19
N PHE A 226 16.68 8.71 2.63
CA PHE A 226 15.36 9.27 2.95
C PHE A 226 14.94 9.07 4.41
N PHE A 227 15.56 8.11 5.11
CA PHE A 227 15.22 7.76 6.50
C PHE A 227 16.30 8.18 7.50
N ASN A 228 17.40 8.83 7.06
CA ASN A 228 18.50 9.24 7.93
C ASN A 228 18.09 10.24 9.03
N ALA A 229 16.98 10.95 8.83
CA ALA A 229 16.44 11.93 9.77
C ALA A 229 15.45 11.33 10.79
N LEU A 230 15.10 10.04 10.63
CA LEU A 230 14.06 9.40 11.42
C LEU A 230 14.56 9.15 12.85
N ASP A 231 13.94 9.78 13.83
CA ASP A 231 14.14 9.48 15.25
C ASP A 231 12.91 8.76 15.82
N ILE A 232 13.09 7.49 16.20
CA ILE A 232 12.06 6.68 16.86
C ILE A 232 12.45 6.55 18.33
N ARG A 233 11.66 7.16 19.20
CA ARG A 233 11.83 7.04 20.65
C ARG A 233 10.82 6.06 21.21
N TYR A 234 11.23 5.21 22.15
CA TYR A 234 10.34 4.33 22.88
C TYR A 234 10.27 4.79 24.33
N ASP A 235 9.08 5.07 24.82
CA ASP A 235 8.82 5.27 26.25
C ASP A 235 8.07 4.05 26.78
N PHE A 236 8.71 3.33 27.70
CA PHE A 236 8.18 2.11 28.33
C PHE A 236 7.72 2.35 29.78
N THR A 237 7.75 3.59 30.26
CA THR A 237 7.41 3.93 31.66
C THR A 237 5.90 3.98 31.93
N VAL A 238 5.09 3.91 30.87
CA VAL A 238 3.64 3.75 30.91
C VAL A 238 3.27 2.67 29.88
N GLN A 239 2.69 1.54 30.31
CA GLN A 239 2.09 0.59 29.36
C GLN A 239 0.66 1.06 29.01
N PRO A 240 0.22 1.10 27.73
CA PRO A 240 0.94 1.17 26.46
C PRO A 240 0.84 2.57 25.79
N LEU A 241 1.53 2.71 24.64
CA LEU A 241 1.36 3.69 23.54
C LEU A 241 2.00 5.08 23.69
N ASN A 242 3.28 5.24 23.37
CA ASN A 242 3.75 6.42 22.59
C ASN A 242 5.22 6.33 22.13
N PRO A 243 5.54 5.54 21.09
CA PRO A 243 6.70 5.88 20.29
C PRO A 243 6.48 7.20 19.56
N THR A 244 7.33 8.20 19.83
CA THR A 244 7.29 9.47 19.11
C THR A 244 8.19 9.35 17.90
N ILE A 245 7.62 9.58 16.70
CA ILE A 245 8.35 9.65 15.44
C ILE A 245 8.55 11.11 15.07
N SER A 246 9.79 11.59 15.09
CA SER A 246 10.10 12.97 14.75
C SER A 246 10.90 13.08 13.45
N ASP A 247 10.50 14.00 12.58
CA ASP A 247 11.31 14.47 11.44
C ASP A 247 12.29 15.57 11.83
N GLN A 248 12.26 16.04 13.09
CA GLN A 248 13.27 16.97 13.58
C GLN A 248 14.63 16.25 13.60
N PRO A 249 15.64 16.76 12.88
CA PRO A 249 16.95 16.14 12.86
C PRO A 249 17.51 16.11 14.29
N LEU A 250 17.75 14.91 14.82
CA LEU A 250 18.67 14.78 15.95
C LEU A 250 20.02 15.40 15.56
N PRO A 251 20.76 16.02 16.50
CA PRO A 251 22.15 16.34 16.24
C PRO A 251 22.79 15.06 15.71
N ALA A 252 23.40 15.17 14.51
CA ALA A 252 23.96 14.05 13.78
C ALA A 252 24.63 13.08 14.77
N PRO A 253 24.52 11.75 14.59
CA PRO A 253 25.34 10.86 15.39
C PRO A 253 26.75 11.43 15.30
N LYS A 254 27.35 11.73 16.45
CA LYS A 254 28.76 12.05 16.51
C LYS A 254 29.43 10.84 15.87
N LEU A 255 29.65 10.88 14.54
CA LEU A 255 30.85 10.34 13.94
C LEU A 255 31.89 10.86 14.87
N LEU A 256 32.44 9.93 15.65
CA LEU A 256 33.40 10.15 16.73
C LEU A 256 33.95 11.57 16.61
N GLU A 257 33.68 12.40 17.62
CA GLU A 257 34.37 13.66 17.85
C GLU A 257 35.84 13.33 18.18
N ALA A 258 36.52 12.65 17.26
CA ALA A 258 37.93 12.72 17.07
C ALA A 258 38.14 14.11 16.53
N TYR A 259 38.45 15.01 17.45
CA TYR A 259 39.29 16.15 17.18
C TYR A 259 40.37 15.77 16.16
N LEU A 260 40.11 16.06 14.89
CA LEU A 260 41.18 16.52 14.03
C LEU A 260 41.19 18.03 14.20
N LYS A 261 42.06 18.49 15.11
CA LYS A 261 42.81 19.72 14.81
C LYS A 261 43.16 19.67 13.33
N ASN A 262 42.84 20.72 12.56
CA ASN A 262 43.14 20.88 11.13
C ASN A 262 44.39 20.09 10.71
N ARG A 263 44.20 18.83 10.36
CA ARG A 263 45.18 17.99 9.69
C ARG A 263 44.52 17.70 8.37
N ALA A 264 45.25 17.93 7.29
CA ALA A 264 44.82 17.45 5.99
C ALA A 264 44.51 15.96 6.14
N LEU A 265 43.23 15.59 5.91
CA LEU A 265 42.86 14.20 5.72
C LEU A 265 43.77 13.65 4.63
N ASP A 266 44.39 12.49 4.88
CA ASP A 266 45.08 11.78 3.82
C ASP A 266 44.07 11.38 2.72
N ALA A 267 44.60 10.99 1.56
CA ALA A 267 43.77 10.67 0.41
C ALA A 267 42.77 9.55 0.73
N GLU A 268 43.16 8.57 1.57
CA GLU A 268 42.31 7.44 1.91
C GLU A 268 41.13 7.83 2.82
N ALA A 269 41.37 8.67 3.83
CA ALA A 269 40.34 9.19 4.71
C ALA A 269 39.39 10.17 4.00
N ARG A 270 39.90 10.98 3.05
CA ARG A 270 39.04 11.79 2.17
C ARG A 270 38.16 10.91 1.30
N ASN A 271 38.74 9.92 0.64
CA ASN A 271 37.99 9.00 -0.21
C ASN A 271 36.93 8.26 0.60
N ARG A 272 37.24 7.76 1.81
CA ARG A 272 36.25 7.12 2.70
C ARG A 272 35.13 8.08 3.14
N ALA A 273 35.45 9.34 3.45
CA ALA A 273 34.43 10.33 3.82
C ALA A 273 33.53 10.72 2.63
N GLU A 274 34.12 10.94 1.45
CA GLU A 274 33.39 11.22 0.20
C GLU A 274 32.53 10.03 -0.22
N GLU A 275 33.05 8.81 -0.09
CA GLU A 275 32.36 7.54 -0.32
C GLU A 275 31.16 7.40 0.64
N MET A 276 31.35 7.63 1.95
CA MET A 276 30.25 7.61 2.92
C MET A 276 29.20 8.71 2.67
N LEU A 277 29.62 9.89 2.19
CA LEU A 277 28.69 10.97 1.83
C LEU A 277 27.89 10.62 0.56
N ARG A 278 28.49 9.89 -0.38
CA ARG A 278 27.82 9.39 -1.58
C ARG A 278 26.65 8.47 -1.25
N TYR A 279 26.80 7.62 -0.23
CA TYR A 279 25.75 6.70 0.24
C TYR A 279 24.75 7.32 1.23
N ARG A 280 24.96 8.56 1.69
CA ARG A 280 24.09 9.22 2.68
C ARG A 280 23.14 10.26 2.09
N GLN A 281 23.37 10.72 0.86
CA GLN A 281 22.47 11.68 0.20
C GLN A 281 21.25 10.96 -0.35
N PRO A 282 20.02 11.43 -0.04
CA PRO A 282 18.81 10.87 -0.62
C PRO A 282 18.90 10.85 -2.15
N ARG A 283 18.62 9.69 -2.76
CA ARG A 283 18.66 9.50 -4.20
C ARG A 283 17.61 8.48 -4.61
N LEU A 284 16.88 8.82 -5.67
CA LEU A 284 15.90 7.93 -6.27
C LEU A 284 16.59 6.99 -7.29
N PRO A 285 16.06 5.78 -7.53
CA PRO A 285 16.56 4.90 -8.58
C PRO A 285 16.64 5.61 -9.94
N GLY A 286 17.84 5.63 -10.55
CA GLY A 286 18.09 6.24 -11.86
C GLY A 286 18.35 7.76 -11.87
N ASP A 287 18.14 8.46 -10.76
CA ASP A 287 18.26 9.92 -10.69
C ASP A 287 19.62 10.40 -10.16
N LYS A 288 19.84 11.72 -10.12
CA LYS A 288 20.95 12.36 -9.41
C LYS A 288 20.63 12.50 -7.91
N PRO A 289 21.63 12.63 -7.03
CA PRO A 289 21.39 12.92 -5.62
C PRO A 289 20.50 14.15 -5.44
N VAL A 290 19.52 14.03 -4.55
CA VAL A 290 18.60 15.11 -4.23
C VAL A 290 19.36 16.20 -3.47
N LYS A 291 19.44 17.39 -4.07
CA LYS A 291 19.99 18.58 -3.41
C LYS A 291 18.85 19.32 -2.71
N THR A 292 18.65 19.09 -1.42
CA THR A 292 17.81 19.98 -0.60
C THR A 292 18.69 20.69 0.43
N GLN A 293 18.27 21.89 0.84
CA GLN A 293 18.90 22.62 1.94
C GLN A 293 18.36 22.18 3.32
N ALA A 294 17.31 21.36 3.36
CA ALA A 294 16.57 21.00 4.58
C ALA A 294 16.23 19.50 4.62
N VAL A 295 16.77 18.83 5.63
CA VAL A 295 16.63 17.39 5.91
C VAL A 295 15.17 16.96 6.16
N GLU A 296 14.34 17.91 6.60
CA GLU A 296 12.93 17.73 6.98
C GLU A 296 12.00 17.36 5.80
N PHE A 297 12.47 17.43 4.54
CA PHE A 297 11.63 17.22 3.34
C PHE A 297 11.91 15.91 2.59
N TYR A 298 12.70 14.99 3.14
CA TYR A 298 13.16 13.82 2.39
C TYR A 298 12.05 12.79 2.12
N ARG A 299 11.32 12.32 3.14
CA ARG A 299 10.31 11.26 2.97
C ARG A 299 9.15 11.64 2.02
N PRO A 300 8.63 12.89 2.02
CA PRO A 300 7.67 13.34 1.00
C PRO A 300 8.20 13.22 -0.44
N MET A 301 9.50 13.37 -0.68
CA MET A 301 10.08 13.19 -2.02
C MET A 301 10.12 11.73 -2.45
N LEU A 302 10.39 10.80 -1.52
CA LEU A 302 10.30 9.36 -1.78
C LEU A 302 8.87 8.97 -2.18
N TYR A 303 7.87 9.47 -1.44
CA TYR A 303 6.46 9.28 -1.79
C TYR A 303 6.15 9.81 -3.20
N ARG A 304 6.54 11.06 -3.51
CA ARG A 304 6.31 11.67 -4.83
C ARG A 304 6.88 10.82 -5.96
N TRP A 305 8.05 10.22 -5.77
CA TRP A 305 8.63 9.30 -6.75
C TRP A 305 7.87 7.98 -6.86
N LEU A 306 7.38 7.40 -5.75
CA LEU A 306 6.60 6.16 -5.78
C LEU A 306 5.31 6.31 -6.59
N VAL A 307 4.64 7.46 -6.49
CA VAL A 307 3.39 7.72 -7.22
C VAL A 307 3.58 8.47 -8.54
N ALA A 308 4.82 8.78 -8.92
CA ALA A 308 5.11 9.47 -10.16
C ALA A 308 4.62 8.65 -11.37
N PRO A 309 3.99 9.28 -12.39
CA PRO A 309 3.55 8.59 -13.60
C PRO A 309 4.65 7.75 -14.28
N GLU A 310 5.89 8.25 -14.21
CA GLU A 310 7.10 7.65 -14.79
C GLU A 310 7.55 6.39 -14.02
N ASN A 311 7.15 6.23 -12.76
CA ASN A 311 7.49 5.07 -11.94
C ASN A 311 6.57 3.88 -12.28
N ARG A 312 6.74 3.34 -13.48
CA ARG A 312 5.96 2.21 -13.98
C ARG A 312 5.95 1.03 -13.02
N THR A 313 7.07 0.70 -12.40
CA THR A 313 7.20 -0.45 -11.49
C THR A 313 6.28 -0.34 -10.29
N ALA A 314 6.26 0.81 -9.60
CA ALA A 314 5.40 1.00 -8.44
C ALA A 314 3.90 0.92 -8.80
N ARG A 315 3.51 1.55 -9.91
CA ARG A 315 2.12 1.51 -10.41
C ARG A 315 1.68 0.07 -10.72
N GLN A 316 2.52 -0.67 -11.44
CA GLN A 316 2.26 -2.07 -11.77
C GLN A 316 2.21 -2.95 -10.51
N TYR A 317 3.13 -2.76 -9.58
CA TYR A 317 3.15 -3.52 -8.34
C TYR A 317 1.85 -3.36 -7.55
N LEU A 318 1.32 -2.14 -7.41
CA LEU A 318 0.08 -1.91 -6.68
C LEU A 318 -1.12 -2.58 -7.36
N ALA A 319 -1.26 -2.45 -8.68
CA ALA A 319 -2.31 -3.17 -9.43
C ALA A 319 -2.17 -4.69 -9.28
N ASN A 320 -0.94 -5.22 -9.40
CA ASN A 320 -0.62 -6.63 -9.24
C ASN A 320 -0.96 -7.16 -7.84
N ARG A 321 -0.67 -6.37 -6.79
CA ARG A 321 -0.94 -6.70 -5.39
C ARG A 321 -2.43 -6.81 -5.13
N PHE A 322 -3.21 -5.80 -5.50
CA PHE A 322 -4.67 -5.82 -5.31
C PHE A 322 -5.34 -6.90 -6.16
N TRP A 323 -4.89 -7.10 -7.40
CA TRP A 323 -5.33 -8.23 -8.23
C TRP A 323 -5.10 -9.57 -7.53
N SER A 324 -3.92 -9.77 -6.93
CA SER A 324 -3.58 -11.03 -6.25
C SER A 324 -4.50 -11.36 -5.07
N PHE A 325 -5.12 -10.37 -4.42
CA PHE A 325 -6.07 -10.61 -3.34
C PHE A 325 -7.38 -11.25 -3.83
N LEU A 326 -7.87 -10.82 -4.99
CA LEU A 326 -9.11 -11.34 -5.59
C LEU A 326 -8.88 -12.64 -6.37
N PHE A 327 -7.80 -12.71 -7.13
CA PHE A 327 -7.54 -13.84 -8.03
C PHE A 327 -6.61 -14.90 -7.42
N GLY A 328 -6.00 -14.66 -6.26
CA GLY A 328 -5.07 -15.60 -5.60
C GLY A 328 -3.79 -15.91 -6.36
N THR A 329 -3.61 -15.36 -7.56
CA THR A 329 -2.43 -15.44 -8.39
C THR A 329 -2.20 -14.07 -9.00
N ALA A 330 -0.94 -13.63 -8.98
CA ALA A 330 -0.52 -12.34 -9.48
C ALA A 330 -0.04 -12.45 -10.94
N PHE A 331 0.01 -11.32 -11.66
CA PHE A 331 0.64 -11.25 -12.98
C PHE A 331 2.15 -11.46 -12.89
N VAL A 332 2.79 -10.87 -11.88
CA VAL A 332 4.19 -11.10 -11.49
C VAL A 332 4.17 -11.91 -10.19
N SER A 333 4.85 -13.05 -10.17
CA SER A 333 4.94 -13.94 -9.01
C SER A 333 6.40 -14.32 -8.76
N PRO A 334 6.96 -14.13 -7.55
CA PRO A 334 6.33 -13.55 -6.36
C PRO A 334 5.81 -12.12 -6.56
N VAL A 335 4.75 -11.76 -5.83
CA VAL A 335 3.99 -10.51 -6.00
C VAL A 335 4.80 -9.23 -5.70
N ASP A 336 5.89 -9.37 -4.96
CA ASP A 336 6.84 -8.32 -4.55
C ASP A 336 8.25 -8.55 -5.11
N ASP A 337 8.37 -9.19 -6.27
CA ASP A 337 9.66 -9.42 -6.94
C ASP A 337 9.66 -8.87 -8.38
N PHE A 338 9.46 -7.56 -8.51
CA PHE A 338 9.52 -6.87 -9.80
C PHE A 338 10.97 -6.62 -10.18
N ASN A 339 11.43 -7.32 -11.21
CA ASN A 339 12.81 -7.26 -11.67
C ASN A 339 12.92 -7.64 -13.16
N ALA A 340 14.09 -7.42 -13.79
CA ALA A 340 14.28 -7.68 -15.23
C ALA A 340 14.06 -9.14 -15.68
N PHE A 341 14.15 -10.11 -14.76
CA PHE A 341 14.00 -11.55 -15.05
C PHE A 341 12.60 -12.07 -14.73
N ASN A 342 11.82 -11.36 -13.91
CA ASN A 342 10.47 -11.76 -13.52
C ASN A 342 9.42 -10.96 -14.30
N LYS A 343 9.11 -11.43 -15.51
CA LYS A 343 8.18 -10.75 -16.41
C LYS A 343 6.71 -11.06 -16.05
N PRO A 344 5.80 -10.08 -16.16
CA PRO A 344 4.38 -10.33 -15.95
C PRO A 344 3.81 -11.28 -17.00
N ALA A 345 2.89 -12.15 -16.61
CA ALA A 345 2.20 -13.07 -17.52
C ALA A 345 1.34 -12.35 -18.57
N HIS A 346 0.77 -11.20 -18.22
CA HIS A 346 -0.02 -10.34 -19.13
C HIS A 346 0.49 -8.89 -19.05
N PRO A 347 1.60 -8.55 -19.73
CA PRO A 347 2.23 -7.23 -19.60
C PRO A 347 1.29 -6.08 -20.00
N ALA A 348 0.59 -6.21 -21.12
CA ALA A 348 -0.32 -5.18 -21.62
C ALA A 348 -1.53 -4.96 -20.70
N LEU A 349 -2.10 -6.04 -20.15
CA LEU A 349 -3.18 -5.96 -19.18
C LEU A 349 -2.72 -5.29 -17.88
N LEU A 350 -1.55 -5.68 -17.36
CA LEU A 350 -1.00 -5.09 -16.15
C LEU A 350 -0.72 -3.59 -16.33
N ASP A 351 -0.17 -3.19 -17.47
CA ASP A 351 0.02 -1.77 -17.79
C ASP A 351 -1.29 -1.00 -17.82
N ALA A 352 -2.27 -1.47 -18.60
CA ALA A 352 -3.55 -0.79 -18.75
C ALA A 352 -4.32 -0.71 -17.42
N LEU A 353 -4.27 -1.76 -16.59
CA LEU A 353 -4.88 -1.78 -15.26
C LEU A 353 -4.15 -0.83 -14.28
N ALA A 354 -2.81 -0.79 -14.33
CA ALA A 354 -2.01 0.10 -13.49
C ALA A 354 -2.21 1.58 -13.86
N ASP A 355 -2.33 1.90 -15.15
CA ASP A 355 -2.66 3.25 -15.63
C ASP A 355 -4.05 3.66 -15.16
N ALA A 356 -5.05 2.76 -15.30
CA ALA A 356 -6.41 2.97 -14.84
C ALA A 356 -6.49 3.27 -13.33
N PHE A 357 -5.75 2.48 -12.54
CA PHE A 357 -5.74 2.59 -11.09
C PHE A 357 -5.05 3.88 -10.64
N ALA A 358 -3.89 4.20 -11.21
CA ALA A 358 -3.14 5.42 -10.89
C ALA A 358 -3.90 6.69 -11.29
N ALA A 359 -4.56 6.71 -12.45
CA ALA A 359 -5.33 7.86 -12.94
C ALA A 359 -6.49 8.27 -12.02
N ARG A 360 -6.93 7.36 -11.13
CA ARG A 360 -7.99 7.61 -10.14
C ARG A 360 -7.44 7.81 -8.72
N GLY A 361 -6.16 8.15 -8.55
CA GLY A 361 -5.55 8.29 -7.23
C GLY A 361 -5.50 6.99 -6.44
N TYR A 362 -5.47 5.84 -7.16
CA TYR A 362 -5.52 4.50 -6.59
C TYR A 362 -6.80 4.24 -5.76
N ASP A 363 -7.95 4.61 -6.32
CA ASP A 363 -9.29 4.31 -5.80
C ASP A 363 -9.55 2.79 -5.76
N VAL A 364 -9.39 2.20 -4.56
CA VAL A 364 -9.46 0.74 -4.35
C VAL A 364 -10.88 0.23 -4.57
N LYS A 365 -11.92 0.97 -4.13
CA LYS A 365 -13.31 0.58 -4.33
C LYS A 365 -13.65 0.55 -5.83
N ALA A 366 -13.21 1.53 -6.61
CA ALA A 366 -13.42 1.52 -8.06
C ALA A 366 -12.66 0.37 -8.76
N LEU A 367 -11.42 0.10 -8.37
CA LEU A 367 -10.67 -1.05 -8.88
C LEU A 367 -11.42 -2.36 -8.59
N TYR A 368 -11.81 -2.59 -7.34
CA TYR A 368 -12.54 -3.80 -6.94
C TYR A 368 -13.88 -3.90 -7.66
N ARG A 369 -14.65 -2.82 -7.76
CA ARG A 369 -15.92 -2.80 -8.51
C ARG A 369 -15.73 -3.28 -9.94
N GLY A 370 -14.69 -2.80 -10.62
CA GLY A 370 -14.36 -3.24 -11.98
C GLY A 370 -13.96 -4.71 -12.06
N LEU A 371 -13.01 -5.13 -11.21
CA LEU A 371 -12.51 -6.51 -11.18
C LEU A 371 -13.62 -7.51 -10.86
N LEU A 372 -14.46 -7.23 -9.86
CA LEU A 372 -15.55 -8.11 -9.42
C LEU A 372 -16.66 -8.25 -10.48
N ASN A 373 -16.86 -7.23 -11.33
CA ASN A 373 -17.81 -7.29 -12.43
C ASN A 373 -17.24 -7.95 -13.70
N SER A 374 -15.92 -8.13 -13.82
CA SER A 374 -15.29 -8.80 -14.98
C SER A 374 -15.81 -10.23 -15.18
N ARG A 375 -15.85 -10.68 -16.45
CA ARG A 375 -16.10 -12.08 -16.80
C ARG A 375 -15.11 -13.00 -16.10
N ALA A 376 -13.83 -12.62 -16.06
CA ALA A 376 -12.76 -13.41 -15.44
C ALA A 376 -13.03 -13.71 -13.96
N TYR A 377 -13.43 -12.71 -13.16
CA TYR A 377 -13.79 -12.93 -11.77
C TYR A 377 -15.07 -13.76 -11.62
N GLN A 378 -16.00 -13.66 -12.57
CA GLN A 378 -17.27 -14.38 -12.52
C GLN A 378 -17.22 -15.80 -13.08
N LEU A 379 -16.07 -16.30 -13.56
CA LEU A 379 -15.92 -17.69 -13.99
C LEU A 379 -16.10 -18.69 -12.85
N SER A 380 -16.59 -19.88 -13.14
CA SER A 380 -16.64 -20.97 -12.16
C SER A 380 -15.22 -21.46 -11.83
N SER A 381 -15.08 -22.00 -10.63
CA SER A 381 -13.95 -22.83 -10.22
C SER A 381 -14.07 -24.26 -10.72
N ALA A 382 -15.28 -24.70 -11.10
CA ALA A 382 -15.50 -25.96 -11.78
C ALA A 382 -15.15 -25.84 -13.27
N GLY A 383 -14.69 -26.94 -13.87
CA GLY A 383 -14.40 -26.97 -15.31
C GLY A 383 -13.14 -26.21 -15.72
N ARG A 384 -12.11 -26.15 -14.85
CA ARG A 384 -10.80 -25.63 -15.24
C ARG A 384 -10.29 -26.37 -16.49
N PRO A 385 -9.91 -25.66 -17.56
CA PRO A 385 -9.41 -26.31 -18.77
C PRO A 385 -8.07 -27.00 -18.50
N ALA A 386 -7.91 -28.24 -18.99
CA ALA A 386 -6.70 -29.03 -18.74
C ALA A 386 -5.44 -28.39 -19.34
N ASN A 387 -5.57 -27.68 -20.47
CA ASN A 387 -4.50 -26.92 -21.10
C ASN A 387 -4.27 -25.53 -20.48
N ALA A 388 -5.11 -25.09 -19.53
CA ALA A 388 -4.97 -23.80 -18.89
C ALA A 388 -4.05 -23.86 -17.66
N GLN A 389 -2.99 -23.08 -17.73
CA GLN A 389 -2.14 -22.72 -16.59
C GLN A 389 -2.79 -21.65 -15.71
N PRO A 390 -2.41 -21.52 -14.42
CA PRO A 390 -3.03 -20.56 -13.49
C PRO A 390 -3.01 -19.11 -13.99
N TRP A 391 -1.93 -18.70 -14.66
CA TRP A 391 -1.78 -17.36 -15.21
C TRP A 391 -2.70 -17.06 -16.41
N HIS A 392 -3.43 -18.03 -16.97
CA HIS A 392 -4.45 -17.72 -17.96
C HIS A 392 -5.71 -17.13 -17.34
N PHE A 393 -5.93 -17.27 -16.03
CA PHE A 393 -7.17 -16.83 -15.36
C PHE A 393 -8.45 -17.39 -16.02
N ALA A 394 -8.34 -18.57 -16.63
CA ALA A 394 -9.41 -19.21 -17.41
C ALA A 394 -10.44 -19.95 -16.54
N SER A 395 -10.26 -19.96 -15.23
CA SER A 395 -11.23 -20.41 -14.22
C SER A 395 -10.88 -19.72 -12.91
N TYR A 396 -11.83 -19.57 -12.01
CA TYR A 396 -11.51 -19.00 -10.71
C TYR A 396 -10.80 -20.04 -9.83
N PRO A 397 -9.69 -19.73 -9.15
CA PRO A 397 -8.96 -20.72 -8.38
C PRO A 397 -9.68 -21.09 -7.08
N VAL A 398 -9.63 -22.37 -6.71
CA VAL A 398 -10.00 -22.80 -5.36
C VAL A 398 -8.90 -22.37 -4.40
N ARG A 399 -9.27 -21.63 -3.35
CA ARG A 399 -8.33 -21.05 -2.38
C ARG A 399 -8.65 -21.50 -0.97
N GLN A 400 -7.62 -21.65 -0.16
CA GLN A 400 -7.77 -21.80 1.28
C GLN A 400 -8.27 -20.49 1.88
N LEU A 401 -9.11 -20.60 2.91
CA LEU A 401 -9.48 -19.43 3.71
C LEU A 401 -8.25 -18.92 4.47
N THR A 402 -8.12 -17.61 4.62
CA THR A 402 -7.16 -17.06 5.58
C THR A 402 -7.54 -17.46 7.00
N PRO A 403 -6.61 -17.42 7.97
CA PRO A 403 -6.94 -17.68 9.37
C PRO A 403 -8.12 -16.84 9.88
N GLU A 404 -8.17 -15.56 9.49
CA GLU A 404 -9.22 -14.61 9.85
C GLU A 404 -10.56 -15.01 9.22
N GLN A 405 -10.59 -15.33 7.91
CA GLN A 405 -11.79 -15.81 7.22
C GLN A 405 -12.30 -17.14 7.80
N PHE A 406 -11.39 -18.04 8.16
CA PHE A 406 -11.72 -19.32 8.79
C PHE A 406 -12.34 -19.09 10.17
N PHE A 407 -11.74 -18.24 11.00
CA PHE A 407 -12.26 -17.88 12.31
C PHE A 407 -13.62 -17.20 12.23
N ALA A 408 -13.78 -16.18 11.38
CA ALA A 408 -15.05 -15.47 11.19
C ALA A 408 -16.16 -16.40 10.68
N SER A 409 -15.82 -17.39 9.85
CA SER A 409 -16.79 -18.38 9.38
C SER A 409 -17.43 -19.18 10.52
N PHE A 410 -16.73 -19.42 11.64
CA PHE A 410 -17.33 -20.07 12.81
C PHE A 410 -18.41 -19.20 13.47
N PHE A 411 -18.17 -17.90 13.63
CA PHE A 411 -19.12 -17.01 14.28
C PHE A 411 -20.36 -16.77 13.44
N VAL A 412 -20.20 -16.63 12.13
CA VAL A 412 -21.32 -16.37 11.21
C VAL A 412 -22.20 -17.61 11.01
N LEU A 413 -21.60 -18.81 11.03
CA LEU A 413 -22.31 -20.06 10.73
C LEU A 413 -22.78 -20.81 11.98
N ALA A 414 -22.23 -20.51 13.16
CA ALA A 414 -22.70 -21.11 14.39
C ALA A 414 -24.08 -20.56 14.78
N PRO A 415 -24.99 -21.42 15.31
CA PRO A 415 -26.21 -20.95 15.93
C PRO A 415 -25.87 -20.04 17.13
N GLY A 416 -26.65 -18.98 17.34
CA GLY A 416 -26.38 -17.90 18.31
C GLY A 416 -26.16 -18.31 19.77
N ASP A 417 -26.43 -19.57 20.14
CA ASP A 417 -26.24 -20.11 21.48
C ASP A 417 -24.85 -20.75 21.70
N ALA A 418 -24.03 -20.88 20.66
CA ALA A 418 -22.78 -21.65 20.73
C ALA A 418 -21.60 -20.92 21.40
N PHE A 419 -21.68 -19.59 21.57
CA PHE A 419 -20.55 -18.77 22.02
C PHE A 419 -20.83 -17.85 23.22
N VAL A 420 -22.00 -17.99 23.86
CA VAL A 420 -22.27 -17.37 25.17
C VAL A 420 -21.87 -18.36 26.27
N ARG A 421 -20.61 -18.34 26.70
CA ARG A 421 -20.18 -18.75 28.04
C ARG A 421 -18.95 -17.98 28.50
#